data_AF-A0A076V5R2-F1
#
_entry.id   AF-A0A076V5R2-F1
#
_cell.length_a   1.000
_cell.length_b   1.000
_cell.length_c   1.000
_cell.angle_alpha   90.00
_cell.angle_beta   90.00
_cell.angle_gamma   90.00
#
_symmetry.space_group_name_H-M   'P 1'
#
loop_
_entity.id
_entity.type
_entity.pdbx_description
1 polymer ?
#
loop_
_entity_poly.entity_id
_entity_poly.type
_entity_poly.pdbx_seq_one_letter_code
_entity_poly.pdbx_strand_id
1 'polypeptide(L)' 'FARELAIGLPTVITVAASDAEFSEEIQKLFHYDKNFRVYKNSDMIGVQLGGAVKNVIA' A
#
# COMPACT_ATOMS: atom_id res chain seq x y z
N PHE A 1 -1.75 11.30 -4.84
CA PHE A 1 -2.11 9.88 -4.60
C PHE A 1 -3.62 9.64 -4.44
N ALA A 2 -4.32 10.33 -3.53
CA ALA A 2 -5.75 10.06 -3.30
C ALA A 2 -6.65 10.41 -4.51
N ARG A 3 -6.29 11.46 -5.27
CA ARG A 3 -7.04 11.89 -6.46
C ARG A 3 -6.91 10.89 -7.61
N GLU A 4 -5.69 10.43 -7.88
CA GLU A 4 -5.37 9.45 -8.93
C GLU A 4 -6.08 8.12 -8.68
N LEU A 5 -6.19 7.73 -7.41
CA LEU A 5 -7.01 6.60 -6.99
C LEU A 5 -8.50 6.80 -7.25
N ALA A 6 -9.03 7.97 -6.88
CA ALA A 6 -10.45 8.27 -7.04
C ALA A 6 -10.90 8.27 -8.51
N ILE A 7 -10.00 8.61 -9.44
CA ILE A 7 -10.28 8.58 -10.90
C ILE A 7 -9.86 7.26 -11.56
N GLY A 8 -9.47 6.25 -10.77
CA GLY A 8 -9.19 4.90 -11.26
C GLY A 8 -7.90 4.76 -12.06
N LEU A 9 -6.91 5.65 -11.87
CA LEU A 9 -5.61 5.48 -12.53
C LEU A 9 -4.82 4.33 -11.90
N PRO A 10 -3.97 3.63 -12.69
CA PRO A 10 -3.10 2.58 -12.18
C PRO A 10 -2.29 3.06 -10.98
N THR A 11 -2.53 2.45 -9.83
CA THR A 11 -1.85 2.79 -8.59
C THR A 11 -1.31 1.53 -7.93
N VAL A 12 -0.14 1.67 -7.32
CA VAL A 12 0.50 0.62 -6.55
C VAL A 12 0.61 1.06 -5.11
N ILE A 13 0.28 0.18 -4.18
CA ILE A 13 0.48 0.40 -2.75
C ILE A 13 1.22 -0.79 -2.11
N THR A 14 1.86 -0.51 -0.98
CA THR A 14 2.50 -1.52 -0.13
C THR A 14 1.76 -1.61 1.19
N VAL A 15 1.47 -2.83 1.63
CA VAL A 15 0.85 -3.13 2.93
C VAL A 15 1.85 -3.91 3.77
N ALA A 16 2.06 -3.45 5.00
CA ALA A 16 2.78 -4.17 6.04
C ALA A 16 1.92 -4.23 7.30
N ALA A 17 1.85 -5.40 7.92
CA ALA A 17 1.14 -5.62 9.17
C ALA A 17 1.91 -6.64 10.03
N SER A 18 1.71 -6.56 11.35
CA SER A 18 2.31 -7.50 12.31
C SER A 18 1.62 -8.85 12.28
N ASP A 19 0.38 -8.88 11.78
CA ASP A 19 -0.41 -10.06 11.53
C ASP A 19 -0.41 -10.36 10.03
N ALA A 20 0.08 -11.56 9.68
CA ALA A 20 0.18 -12.01 8.31
C ALA A 20 -1.19 -12.32 7.69
N GLU A 21 -2.14 -12.82 8.49
CA GLU A 21 -3.51 -13.12 8.05
C GLU A 21 -4.23 -11.82 7.72
N PHE A 22 -4.14 -10.84 8.62
CA PHE A 22 -4.68 -9.50 8.37
C PHE A 22 -4.08 -8.83 7.12
N SER A 23 -2.75 -8.93 6.93
CA SER A 23 -2.09 -8.41 5.72
C SER A 23 -2.62 -9.07 4.44
N GLU A 24 -2.93 -10.36 4.51
CA GLU A 24 -3.49 -11.11 3.39
C GLU A 24 -4.95 -10.76 3.10
N GLU A 25 -5.77 -10.59 4.13
CA GLU A 25 -7.15 -10.11 3.98
C GLU A 25 -7.20 -8.73 3.33
N ILE A 26 -6.38 -7.79 3.79
CA ILE A 26 -6.26 -6.45 3.20
C ILE A 26 -5.79 -6.55 1.74
N GLN A 27 -4.80 -7.39 1.46
CA GLN A 27 -4.35 -7.58 0.07
C GLN A 27 -5.51 -8.07 -0.79
N LYS A 28 -6.23 -9.13 -0.39
CA LYS A 28 -7.34 -9.68 -1.17
C LYS A 28 -8.48 -8.68 -1.36
N LEU A 29 -8.80 -7.90 -0.32
CA LEU A 29 -9.90 -6.95 -0.34
C LEU A 29 -9.65 -5.80 -1.32
N PHE A 30 -8.42 -5.31 -1.40
CA PHE A 30 -8.09 -4.13 -2.19
C PHE A 30 -7.42 -4.44 -3.54
N HIS A 31 -6.81 -5.62 -3.72
CA HIS A 31 -6.12 -5.94 -4.96
C HIS A 31 -7.10 -6.04 -6.14
N TYR A 32 -6.88 -5.20 -7.14
CA TYR A 32 -7.60 -5.17 -8.39
C TYR A 32 -6.61 -5.10 -9.55
N ASP A 33 -6.40 -6.23 -10.23
CA ASP A 33 -5.30 -6.47 -11.19
C ASP A 33 -5.10 -5.37 -12.24
N LYS A 34 -6.21 -4.75 -12.65
CA LYS A 34 -6.24 -3.77 -13.74
C LYS A 34 -5.70 -2.41 -13.33
N ASN A 35 -6.05 -1.92 -12.14
CA ASN A 35 -5.84 -0.50 -11.78
C ASN A 35 -5.33 -0.28 -10.35
N PHE A 36 -5.33 -1.27 -9.45
CA PHE A 36 -4.91 -1.10 -8.06
C PHE A 36 -4.18 -2.33 -7.54
N ARG A 37 -2.85 -2.28 -7.54
CA ARG A 37 -2.02 -3.41 -7.12
C ARG A 37 -1.54 -3.22 -5.69
N VAL A 38 -1.68 -4.28 -4.89
CA VAL A 38 -1.28 -4.31 -3.49
C VAL A 38 -0.16 -5.32 -3.29
N TYR A 39 0.99 -4.85 -2.83
CA TYR A 39 2.15 -5.68 -2.47
C TYR A 39 2.28 -5.79 -0.96
N LYS A 40 2.54 -7.00 -0.46
CA LYS A 40 2.83 -7.22 0.96
C LYS A 40 4.32 -7.02 1.23
N ASN A 41 4.64 -6.42 2.36
CA ASN A 41 6.00 -6.34 2.90
C ASN A 41 5.99 -6.71 4.39
N SER A 42 6.91 -7.55 4.84
CA SER A 42 7.06 -7.91 6.25
C SER A 42 7.86 -6.88 7.06
N ASP A 43 8.60 -5.99 6.39
CA ASP A 43 9.32 -4.90 7.06
C ASP A 43 8.40 -3.71 7.35
N MET A 44 7.74 -3.76 8.50
CA MET A 44 6.85 -2.69 8.96
C MET A 44 7.60 -1.37 9.20
N ILE A 45 8.82 -1.42 9.73
CA ILE A 45 9.61 -0.23 10.07
C ILE A 45 10.03 0.49 8.78
N GLY A 46 10.53 -0.26 7.79
CA GLY A 46 10.90 0.29 6.49
C GLY A 46 9.71 0.94 5.77
N VAL A 47 8.54 0.30 5.79
CA VAL A 47 7.32 0.86 5.18
C VAL A 47 6.88 2.16 5.88
N GLN A 48 6.90 2.20 7.21
CA GLN A 48 6.58 3.41 7.98
C GLN A 48 7.59 4.54 7.71
N LEU A 49 8.89 4.22 7.71
CA LEU A 49 9.94 5.19 7.46
C LEU A 49 9.84 5.79 6.06
N GLY A 50 9.65 4.97 5.02
CA GLY A 50 9.46 5.45 3.65
C GLY A 50 8.25 6.38 3.54
N GLY A 51 7.15 6.03 4.23
CA GLY A 51 5.96 6.87 4.32
C GLY A 51 6.20 8.20 5.04
N ALA A 52 6.98 8.20 6.13
CA ALA A 52 7.30 9.41 6.89
C ALA A 52 8.27 10.33 6.13
N VAL A 53 9.33 9.78 5.55
CA VAL A 53 10.34 10.52 4.79
C VAL A 53 9.73 11.22 3.58
N LYS A 54 8.78 10.59 2.88
CA LYS A 54 8.10 11.24 1.74
C LYS A 54 7.48 12.59 2.14
N ASN A 55 6.93 12.70 3.36
CA ASN A 55 6.24 13.90 3.82
C ASN A 55 7.22 15.02 4.21
N VAL A 56 8.47 14.66 4.51
CA VAL A 56 9.54 15.63 4.80
C VAL A 56 10.14 16.20 3.52
N ILE A 57 10.17 15.39 2.44
CA ILE A 57 10.76 15.78 1.14
C ILE A 57 9.72 16.45 0.21
N ALA A 58 8.43 16.20 0.42
CA ALA A 58 7.32 16.66 -0.43
C ALA A 58 7.09 18.19 -0.41
#